data_AF-A0A7S0EHJ2-F1
#
_entry.id   AF-A0A7S0EHJ2-F1
#
_cell.length_a   1.000
_cell.length_b   1.000
_cell.length_c   1.000
_cell.angle_alpha   90.00
_cell.angle_beta   90.00
_cell.angle_gamma   90.00
#
_symmetry.space_group_name_H-M   'P 1'
#
loop_
_entity.id
_entity.type
_entity.pdbx_description
1 polymer ?
#
loop_
_entity_poly.entity_id
_entity_poly.type
_entity_poly.pdbx_seq_one_letter_code
_entity_poly.pdbx_strand_id
1 'polypeptide(L)'
;MNGADDKMYEKSSLLPTASSLKSKRTAIAVAVITVLILIVVVVASNSSGSSPSSPSPPLPQQEAKSGVFIKNGREFSIGAVSSTHYLAAQAGYETLREGGNAVDAAAVIQFVLNVVQPQSTGIGGGCFVLLYNSSTGEASALDGREEAPGSFHENAFCADAACGRGSCNCTGGLLGTYSERVGSAFAVGAPGVVAAMERMLGEKGTMTLAEAVKPAVKLARNGFPMYEHLRSKIEAAVPRLKNHEASCKLFLNNKCDAPKLKNGEIFKNPDLADTLEQLGKEGGKLFYTGQIANEIVETLSNSGPPLTIRAGLLSREDLSGYRAVWRRVVNTTYRGYQVLGMSPPSAGGVTMANALNVMEGFDVKNMAKKGVEMLHRMIDG
;
A
#
# COMPACT_ATOMS: atom_id res chain seq x y z
N MET A 1 37.92 35.25 57.58
CA MET A 1 36.75 34.39 57.88
C MET A 1 36.19 33.95 56.53
N ASN A 2 36.97 33.18 55.77
CA ASN A 2 37.06 31.69 55.76
C ASN A 2 35.81 31.12 55.08
N GLY A 3 35.84 30.45 53.92
CA GLY A 3 36.85 30.00 52.96
C GLY A 3 36.04 29.44 51.76
N ALA A 4 36.38 29.68 50.49
CA ALA A 4 37.50 29.17 49.69
C ALA A 4 37.37 27.69 49.28
N ASP A 5 37.81 27.43 48.04
CA ASP A 5 38.01 26.17 47.27
C ASP A 5 36.87 25.87 46.27
N ASP A 6 37.00 26.04 44.94
CA ASP A 6 38.12 26.09 43.99
C ASP A 6 38.95 24.79 43.87
N LYS A 7 38.74 24.06 42.77
CA LYS A 7 39.67 23.18 41.99
C LYS A 7 38.87 22.34 40.97
N MET A 8 39.00 22.61 39.68
CA MET A 8 40.02 22.14 38.72
C MET A 8 39.89 20.67 38.28
N TYR A 9 39.78 20.54 36.94
CA TYR A 9 40.26 19.48 36.05
C TYR A 9 41.29 18.49 36.64
N GLU A 10 41.05 17.19 36.45
CA GLU A 10 42.10 16.29 35.95
C GLU A 10 41.57 15.04 35.22
N LYS A 11 42.23 14.76 34.10
CA LYS A 11 42.15 13.58 33.20
C LYS A 11 42.30 12.25 33.95
N SER A 12 41.66 11.18 33.44
CA SER A 12 42.34 10.02 32.78
C SER A 12 41.29 8.96 32.40
N SER A 13 41.10 8.70 31.10
CA SER A 13 41.50 7.49 30.36
C SER A 13 40.94 6.16 30.89
N LEU A 14 40.26 5.40 30.03
CA LEU A 14 40.61 4.01 29.64
C LEU A 14 39.50 3.35 28.78
N LEU A 15 39.81 3.15 27.50
CA LEU A 15 39.36 2.05 26.63
C LEU A 15 40.65 1.47 26.01
N PRO A 16 40.63 0.31 25.33
CA PRO A 16 40.19 -1.02 25.75
C PRO A 16 41.39 -2.01 25.70
N THR A 17 41.28 -3.23 26.23
CA THR A 17 42.32 -4.26 26.01
C THR A 17 41.74 -5.55 25.46
N ALA A 18 42.10 -5.81 24.20
CA ALA A 18 42.22 -7.14 23.65
C ALA A 18 43.67 -7.64 23.88
N SER A 19 43.83 -8.89 24.34
CA SER A 19 44.73 -9.89 23.76
C SER A 19 45.18 -10.96 24.75
N SER A 20 45.53 -12.12 24.17
CA SER A 20 46.43 -13.17 24.67
C SER A 20 45.74 -14.25 25.54
N LEU A 21 45.94 -15.57 25.36
CA LEU A 21 47.12 -16.31 24.91
C LEU A 21 46.76 -17.72 24.36
N LYS A 22 47.71 -18.24 23.59
CA LYS A 22 47.77 -19.55 22.90
C LYS A 22 48.10 -20.75 23.80
N SER A 23 47.89 -21.94 23.21
CA SER A 23 48.51 -23.28 23.42
C SER A 23 47.61 -24.30 24.15
N LYS A 24 47.47 -25.59 23.79
CA LYS A 24 48.37 -26.60 23.17
C LYS A 24 47.50 -27.61 22.37
N ARG A 25 47.80 -27.94 21.10
CA ARG A 25 48.55 -29.13 20.60
C ARG A 25 48.14 -30.51 21.13
N THR A 26 47.48 -31.32 20.29
CA THR A 26 47.72 -32.76 19.94
C THR A 26 46.52 -33.23 19.10
N ALA A 27 46.57 -34.05 18.06
CA ALA A 27 47.62 -34.73 17.32
C ALA A 27 47.01 -35.34 16.03
N ILE A 28 47.85 -35.61 15.02
CA ILE A 28 47.74 -36.74 14.05
C ILE A 28 46.63 -36.60 12.97
N ALA A 29 46.83 -36.83 11.67
CA ALA A 29 47.98 -37.07 10.79
C ALA A 29 47.43 -37.20 9.34
N VAL A 30 48.20 -36.73 8.35
CA VAL A 30 48.54 -37.41 7.07
C VAL A 30 47.35 -37.85 6.17
N ALA A 31 47.18 -37.38 4.92
CA ALA A 31 48.09 -37.30 3.78
C ALA A 31 47.54 -36.26 2.73
N VAL A 32 48.31 -35.37 2.05
CA VAL A 32 49.49 -35.57 1.15
C VAL A 32 48.99 -36.27 -0.14
N ILE A 33 49.08 -35.80 -1.40
CA ILE A 33 50.03 -34.98 -2.18
C ILE A 33 49.28 -34.59 -3.51
N THR A 34 49.24 -33.35 -3.98
CA THR A 34 50.17 -32.61 -4.89
C THR A 34 50.26 -33.10 -6.36
N VAL A 35 50.32 -32.11 -7.28
CA VAL A 35 51.10 -32.04 -8.55
C VAL A 35 50.37 -32.07 -9.92
N LEU A 36 50.44 -30.89 -10.56
CA LEU A 36 50.72 -30.51 -11.96
C LEU A 36 50.00 -31.10 -13.20
N ILE A 37 49.51 -30.14 -14.00
CA ILE A 37 49.78 -29.88 -15.44
C ILE A 37 49.69 -31.05 -16.43
N LEU A 38 48.71 -30.96 -17.34
CA LEU A 38 48.92 -31.27 -18.75
C LEU A 38 48.02 -30.40 -19.64
N ILE A 39 48.69 -29.58 -20.46
CA ILE A 39 48.15 -28.79 -21.57
C ILE A 39 47.99 -29.74 -22.77
N VAL A 40 46.80 -29.74 -23.41
CA VAL A 40 46.69 -29.95 -24.86
C VAL A 40 45.65 -28.97 -25.41
N VAL A 41 46.13 -28.13 -26.31
CA VAL A 41 45.39 -27.19 -27.15
C VAL A 41 44.82 -27.94 -28.35
N VAL A 42 43.54 -27.73 -28.68
CA VAL A 42 43.07 -27.71 -30.08
C VAL A 42 42.09 -26.54 -30.22
N VAL A 43 42.47 -25.59 -31.06
CA VAL A 43 41.64 -24.50 -31.59
C VAL A 43 40.97 -25.00 -32.86
N ALA A 44 39.65 -24.78 -32.99
CA ALA A 44 39.02 -24.60 -34.29
C ALA A 44 37.83 -23.65 -34.15
N SER A 45 37.96 -22.52 -34.84
CA SER A 45 37.04 -21.40 -34.97
C SER A 45 35.73 -21.80 -35.67
N ASN A 46 34.62 -21.15 -35.28
CA ASN A 46 33.70 -20.58 -36.26
C ASN A 46 32.86 -19.46 -35.63
N SER A 47 32.99 -18.28 -36.21
CA SER A 47 32.18 -17.09 -36.02
C SER A 47 30.79 -17.25 -36.64
N SER A 48 29.75 -16.74 -35.98
CA SER A 48 28.77 -15.81 -36.58
C SER A 48 27.51 -15.64 -35.72
N GLY A 49 27.08 -14.38 -35.55
CA GLY A 49 25.66 -14.02 -35.58
C GLY A 49 24.96 -13.83 -34.23
N SER A 50 25.04 -12.61 -33.68
CA SER A 50 24.03 -12.09 -32.76
C SER A 50 22.74 -11.81 -33.54
N SER A 51 21.73 -12.67 -33.38
CA SER A 51 20.38 -12.44 -33.90
C SER A 51 19.54 -11.59 -32.95
N PRO A 52 18.61 -10.74 -33.45
CA PRO A 52 17.68 -10.00 -32.63
C PRO A 52 16.73 -10.94 -31.90
N SER A 53 16.36 -10.59 -30.67
CA SER A 53 15.34 -11.27 -29.88
C SER A 53 14.03 -11.41 -30.66
N SER A 54 13.69 -12.64 -31.05
CA SER A 54 12.38 -12.99 -31.60
C SER A 54 11.27 -12.62 -30.62
N PRO A 55 10.10 -12.14 -31.07
CA PRO A 55 8.93 -12.00 -30.22
C PRO A 55 8.52 -13.39 -29.71
N SER A 56 8.31 -13.50 -28.40
CA SER A 56 7.84 -14.74 -27.77
C SER A 56 6.55 -15.25 -28.44
N PRO A 57 6.35 -16.57 -28.58
CA PRO A 57 5.13 -17.11 -29.14
C PRO A 57 3.91 -16.66 -28.32
N PRO A 58 2.74 -16.44 -28.93
CA PRO A 58 1.51 -16.29 -28.17
C PRO A 58 1.32 -17.51 -27.29
N LEU A 59 1.04 -17.30 -26.00
CA LEU A 59 0.66 -18.38 -25.09
C LEU A 59 -0.55 -19.11 -25.67
N PRO A 60 -0.67 -20.44 -25.46
CA PRO A 60 -1.84 -21.18 -25.93
C PRO A 60 -3.11 -20.53 -25.38
N GLN A 61 -3.93 -19.98 -26.27
CA GLN A 61 -5.28 -19.56 -25.94
C GLN A 61 -6.06 -20.82 -25.58
N GLN A 62 -6.11 -21.12 -24.28
CA GLN A 62 -7.05 -22.08 -23.76
C GLN A 62 -8.44 -21.45 -23.95
N GLU A 63 -9.21 -21.96 -24.92
CA GLU A 63 -10.59 -21.58 -25.13
C GLU A 63 -11.31 -21.58 -23.79
N ALA A 64 -11.74 -20.41 -23.34
CA ALA A 64 -12.52 -20.24 -22.12
C ALA A 64 -13.92 -20.86 -22.34
N LYS A 65 -14.00 -22.19 -22.22
CA LYS A 65 -15.27 -22.89 -22.11
C LYS A 65 -15.88 -22.55 -20.75
N SER A 66 -16.89 -21.70 -20.77
CA SER A 66 -17.97 -21.56 -19.78
C SER A 66 -17.65 -21.98 -18.33
N GLY A 67 -17.25 -21.01 -17.53
CA GLY A 67 -17.74 -20.76 -16.17
C GLY A 67 -17.35 -21.72 -15.03
N VAL A 68 -17.01 -22.97 -15.30
CA VAL A 68 -16.79 -23.98 -14.26
C VAL A 68 -15.37 -24.52 -14.30
N PHE A 69 -14.60 -24.35 -13.22
CA PHE A 69 -13.33 -25.06 -13.05
C PHE A 69 -13.30 -25.84 -11.74
N ILE A 70 -12.70 -27.03 -11.77
CA ILE A 70 -12.60 -27.93 -10.60
C ILE A 70 -11.18 -27.87 -10.04
N LYS A 71 -11.06 -27.57 -8.73
CA LYS A 71 -9.78 -27.64 -7.98
C LYS A 71 -9.98 -28.45 -6.71
N ASN A 72 -9.16 -29.49 -6.51
CA ASN A 72 -9.26 -30.42 -5.36
C ASN A 72 -10.67 -31.02 -5.17
N GLY A 73 -11.36 -31.35 -6.26
CA GLY A 73 -12.71 -31.91 -6.22
C GLY A 73 -13.82 -30.90 -5.88
N ARG A 74 -13.52 -29.59 -5.88
CA ARG A 74 -14.51 -28.53 -5.69
C ARG A 74 -14.77 -27.79 -6.99
N GLU A 75 -16.02 -27.66 -7.34
CA GLU A 75 -16.53 -26.96 -8.51
C GLU A 75 -16.63 -25.45 -8.23
N PHE A 76 -16.02 -24.62 -9.07
CA PHE A 76 -16.11 -23.16 -9.01
C PHE A 76 -16.81 -22.68 -10.27
N SER A 77 -18.07 -22.26 -10.15
CA SER A 77 -18.96 -22.03 -11.30
C SER A 77 -19.15 -20.56 -11.73
N ILE A 78 -18.58 -19.58 -11.00
CA ILE A 78 -18.87 -18.14 -11.22
C ILE A 78 -17.65 -17.23 -11.03
N GLY A 79 -16.74 -17.56 -10.10
CA GLY A 79 -15.55 -16.76 -9.81
C GLY A 79 -15.07 -16.94 -8.37
N ALA A 80 -13.97 -16.30 -8.00
CA ALA A 80 -13.43 -16.34 -6.65
C ALA A 80 -13.14 -14.91 -6.15
N VAL A 81 -13.38 -14.68 -4.87
CA VAL A 81 -13.11 -13.41 -4.19
C VAL A 81 -12.25 -13.68 -2.96
N SER A 82 -11.24 -12.85 -2.77
CA SER A 82 -10.45 -12.80 -1.54
C SER A 82 -10.36 -11.37 -1.06
N SER A 83 -10.62 -11.15 0.23
CA SER A 83 -10.53 -9.85 0.88
C SER A 83 -10.15 -10.05 2.35
N THR A 84 -9.57 -9.03 2.96
CA THR A 84 -9.12 -9.05 4.36
C THR A 84 -10.27 -9.07 5.37
N HIS A 85 -11.48 -8.72 4.94
CA HIS A 85 -12.67 -8.78 5.78
C HIS A 85 -13.75 -9.67 5.16
N TYR A 86 -14.31 -10.60 5.94
CA TYR A 86 -15.26 -11.59 5.43
C TYR A 86 -16.53 -10.95 4.83
N LEU A 87 -17.07 -9.89 5.44
CA LEU A 87 -18.22 -9.15 4.88
C LEU A 87 -17.92 -8.53 3.51
N ALA A 88 -16.68 -8.07 3.28
CA ALA A 88 -16.28 -7.55 1.97
C ALA A 88 -16.14 -8.69 0.96
N ALA A 89 -15.49 -9.80 1.34
CA ALA A 89 -15.39 -10.98 0.49
C ALA A 89 -16.78 -11.55 0.12
N GLN A 90 -17.69 -11.59 1.09
CA GLN A 90 -19.07 -12.02 0.89
C GLN A 90 -19.81 -11.09 -0.08
N ALA A 91 -19.74 -9.77 0.11
CA ALA A 91 -20.40 -8.81 -0.77
C ALA A 91 -19.87 -8.89 -2.22
N GLY A 92 -18.54 -9.05 -2.39
CA GLY A 92 -17.95 -9.28 -3.71
C GLY A 92 -18.41 -10.60 -4.34
N TYR A 93 -18.48 -11.68 -3.55
CA TYR A 93 -18.99 -12.97 -4.03
C TYR A 93 -20.47 -12.89 -4.42
N GLU A 94 -21.30 -12.22 -3.62
CA GLU A 94 -22.71 -11.98 -3.93
C GLU A 94 -22.86 -11.19 -5.24
N THR A 95 -22.00 -10.20 -5.46
CA THR A 95 -21.95 -9.43 -6.72
C THR A 95 -21.66 -10.32 -7.92
N LEU A 96 -20.66 -11.20 -7.84
CA LEU A 96 -20.36 -12.16 -8.91
C LEU A 96 -21.52 -13.13 -9.13
N ARG A 97 -22.10 -13.64 -8.05
CA ARG A 97 -23.24 -14.58 -8.07
C ARG A 97 -24.49 -13.96 -8.73
N GLU A 98 -24.66 -12.66 -8.61
CA GLU A 98 -25.76 -11.89 -9.21
C GLU A 98 -25.48 -11.46 -10.65
N GLY A 99 -24.34 -11.88 -11.22
CA GLY A 99 -23.98 -11.65 -12.62
C GLY A 99 -23.08 -10.45 -12.88
N GLY A 100 -22.63 -9.75 -11.83
CA GLY A 100 -21.62 -8.69 -11.94
C GLY A 100 -20.26 -9.26 -12.32
N ASN A 101 -19.41 -8.43 -12.93
CA ASN A 101 -18.06 -8.83 -13.33
C ASN A 101 -17.03 -8.58 -12.19
N ALA A 102 -15.76 -8.89 -12.45
CA ALA A 102 -14.69 -8.69 -11.46
C ALA A 102 -14.47 -7.21 -11.07
N VAL A 103 -14.74 -6.27 -11.97
CA VAL A 103 -14.66 -4.81 -11.71
C VAL A 103 -15.78 -4.39 -10.77
N ASP A 104 -17.00 -4.87 -11.01
CA ASP A 104 -18.16 -4.61 -10.16
C ASP A 104 -17.94 -5.14 -8.73
N ALA A 105 -17.51 -6.40 -8.63
CA ALA A 105 -17.19 -7.01 -7.34
C ALA A 105 -16.07 -6.24 -6.61
N ALA A 106 -15.03 -5.80 -7.32
CA ALA A 106 -13.96 -4.99 -6.73
C ALA A 106 -14.47 -3.63 -6.20
N ALA A 107 -15.37 -2.96 -6.92
CA ALA A 107 -15.97 -1.70 -6.47
C ALA A 107 -16.79 -1.90 -5.18
N VAL A 108 -17.65 -2.92 -5.15
CA VAL A 108 -18.45 -3.28 -3.98
C VAL A 108 -17.55 -3.60 -2.78
N ILE A 109 -16.50 -4.40 -2.99
CA ILE A 109 -15.51 -4.74 -1.95
C ILE A 109 -14.88 -3.46 -1.38
N GLN A 110 -14.45 -2.52 -2.23
CA GLN A 110 -13.82 -1.28 -1.78
C GLN A 110 -14.75 -0.43 -0.92
N PHE A 111 -16.03 -0.28 -1.30
CA PHE A 111 -17.00 0.46 -0.49
C PHE A 111 -17.34 -0.26 0.82
N VAL A 112 -17.44 -1.60 0.81
CA VAL A 112 -17.65 -2.35 2.05
C VAL A 112 -16.44 -2.22 2.98
N LEU A 113 -15.21 -2.32 2.46
CA LEU A 113 -13.98 -2.15 3.25
C LEU A 113 -13.86 -0.74 3.85
N ASN A 114 -14.35 0.31 3.18
CA ASN A 114 -14.45 1.66 3.77
C ASN A 114 -15.24 1.66 5.09
N VAL A 115 -16.23 0.77 5.23
CA VAL A 115 -17.07 0.66 6.43
C VAL A 115 -16.49 -0.31 7.45
N VAL A 116 -16.12 -1.52 7.01
CA VAL A 116 -15.75 -2.62 7.92
C VAL A 116 -14.26 -2.65 8.26
N GLN A 117 -13.43 -1.92 7.52
CA GLN A 117 -11.99 -1.82 7.73
C GLN A 117 -11.49 -0.37 7.60
N PRO A 118 -12.08 0.59 8.36
CA PRO A 118 -11.83 2.02 8.21
C PRO A 118 -10.39 2.44 8.56
N GLN A 119 -9.65 1.60 9.28
CA GLN A 119 -8.24 1.84 9.61
C GLN A 119 -7.28 1.63 8.43
N SER A 120 -7.75 1.09 7.30
CA SER A 120 -6.89 0.68 6.18
C SER A 120 -7.21 1.36 4.86
N THR A 121 -8.48 1.62 4.57
CA THR A 121 -8.91 2.16 3.27
C THR A 121 -10.23 2.90 3.41
N GLY A 122 -10.53 3.79 2.47
CA GLY A 122 -11.79 4.50 2.42
C GLY A 122 -11.83 5.56 1.33
N ILE A 123 -13.00 6.19 1.17
CA ILE A 123 -13.21 7.25 0.17
C ILE A 123 -12.30 8.48 0.41
N GLY A 124 -11.76 8.65 1.63
CA GLY A 124 -10.80 9.69 1.98
C GLY A 124 -9.34 9.37 1.65
N GLY A 125 -9.04 8.24 1.00
CA GLY A 125 -7.68 7.86 0.58
C GLY A 125 -7.58 7.61 -0.92
N GLY A 126 -6.52 6.91 -1.33
CA GLY A 126 -6.25 6.51 -2.71
C GLY A 126 -6.17 5.00 -2.92
N CYS A 127 -6.08 4.58 -4.18
CA CYS A 127 -5.96 3.18 -4.55
C CYS A 127 -5.18 2.97 -5.86
N PHE A 128 -4.84 1.70 -6.12
CA PHE A 128 -4.39 1.21 -7.42
C PHE A 128 -5.24 0.01 -7.80
N VAL A 129 -5.68 -0.05 -9.06
CA VAL A 129 -6.45 -1.20 -9.58
C VAL A 129 -5.69 -1.80 -10.76
N LEU A 130 -5.35 -3.08 -10.66
CA LEU A 130 -4.82 -3.85 -11.80
C LEU A 130 -5.93 -4.72 -12.36
N LEU A 131 -6.20 -4.56 -13.65
CA LEU A 131 -7.23 -5.31 -14.36
C LEU A 131 -6.59 -6.10 -15.49
N TYR A 132 -7.04 -7.34 -15.65
CA TYR A 132 -6.70 -8.18 -16.78
C TYR A 132 -7.99 -8.69 -17.42
N ASN A 133 -8.18 -8.41 -18.70
CA ASN A 133 -9.29 -8.93 -19.48
C ASN A 133 -8.80 -10.13 -20.30
N SER A 134 -9.20 -11.33 -19.91
CA SER A 134 -8.79 -12.57 -20.59
C SER A 134 -9.35 -12.71 -22.01
N SER A 135 -10.49 -12.08 -22.32
CA SER A 135 -11.10 -12.16 -23.65
C SER A 135 -10.33 -11.34 -24.69
N THR A 136 -9.70 -10.24 -24.26
CA THR A 136 -8.92 -9.36 -25.15
C THR A 136 -7.41 -9.50 -24.95
N GLY A 137 -6.97 -10.10 -23.85
CA GLY A 137 -5.56 -10.10 -23.42
C GLY A 137 -5.08 -8.74 -22.90
N GLU A 138 -5.99 -7.77 -22.71
CA GLU A 138 -5.64 -6.42 -22.26
C GLU A 138 -5.34 -6.41 -20.76
N ALA A 139 -4.23 -5.77 -20.39
CA ALA A 139 -3.89 -5.45 -19.01
C ALA A 139 -3.87 -3.92 -18.81
N SER A 140 -4.59 -3.44 -17.80
CA SER A 140 -4.71 -2.02 -17.49
C SER A 140 -4.40 -1.76 -16.01
N ALA A 141 -3.78 -0.61 -15.73
CA ALA A 141 -3.52 -0.13 -14.38
C ALA A 141 -4.28 1.18 -14.14
N LEU A 142 -5.22 1.22 -13.22
CA LEU A 142 -5.86 2.46 -12.78
C LEU A 142 -5.12 3.01 -11.58
N ASP A 143 -4.61 4.23 -11.74
CA ASP A 143 -4.00 5.01 -10.69
C ASP A 143 -5.05 5.95 -10.08
N GLY A 144 -5.48 5.61 -8.86
CA GLY A 144 -6.29 6.48 -8.00
C GLY A 144 -5.49 6.94 -6.78
N ARG A 145 -4.17 7.09 -6.90
CA ARG A 145 -3.32 7.58 -5.81
C ARG A 145 -3.66 9.03 -5.49
N GLU A 146 -3.57 9.37 -4.21
CA GLU A 146 -3.77 10.75 -3.76
C GLU A 146 -2.78 11.71 -4.43
N GLU A 147 -3.26 12.90 -4.77
CA GLU A 147 -2.45 13.97 -5.36
C GLU A 147 -2.09 15.02 -4.31
N ALA A 148 -0.84 15.49 -4.32
CA ALA A 148 -0.45 16.58 -3.44
C ALA A 148 -1.14 17.88 -3.88
N PRO A 149 -1.58 18.74 -2.95
CA PRO A 149 -2.16 20.05 -3.29
C PRO A 149 -1.23 20.87 -4.19
N GLY A 150 -1.76 21.69 -5.10
CA GLY A 150 -0.97 22.50 -6.03
C GLY A 150 -0.03 23.50 -5.34
N SER A 151 -0.35 23.91 -4.11
CA SER A 151 0.52 24.75 -3.27
C SER A 151 1.63 23.96 -2.55
N PHE A 152 1.64 22.64 -2.65
CA PHE A 152 2.64 21.78 -2.04
C PHE A 152 3.99 21.90 -2.79
N HIS A 153 5.09 21.90 -2.06
CA HIS A 153 6.44 22.13 -2.60
C HIS A 153 7.48 21.30 -1.84
N GLU A 154 8.69 21.17 -2.39
CA GLU A 154 9.73 20.26 -1.87
C GLU A 154 10.11 20.45 -0.39
N ASN A 155 9.96 21.67 0.13
CA ASN A 155 10.31 22.03 1.51
C ASN A 155 9.10 22.11 2.45
N ALA A 156 7.92 21.67 2.01
CA ALA A 156 6.65 21.79 2.72
C ALA A 156 6.68 21.22 4.16
N PHE A 157 7.51 20.19 4.40
CA PHE A 157 7.71 19.57 5.71
C PHE A 157 8.93 20.08 6.50
N CYS A 158 9.67 21.07 6.01
CA CYS A 158 10.73 21.70 6.82
C CYS A 158 10.12 22.54 7.95
N ALA A 159 10.85 22.68 9.07
CA ALA A 159 10.38 23.46 10.22
C ALA A 159 10.18 24.96 9.90
N ASP A 160 10.98 25.51 8.98
CA ASP A 160 10.76 26.86 8.44
C ASP A 160 9.85 26.80 7.21
N ALA A 161 8.58 27.15 7.44
CA ALA A 161 7.50 27.15 6.46
C ALA A 161 7.44 28.41 5.58
N ALA A 162 8.20 29.46 5.90
CA ALA A 162 8.16 30.75 5.20
C ALA A 162 9.11 30.80 4.01
N CYS A 163 10.02 29.83 3.90
CA CYS A 163 11.01 29.80 2.83
C CYS A 163 10.44 29.12 1.57
N GLY A 164 10.53 29.83 0.44
CA GLY A 164 10.06 29.37 -0.86
C GLY A 164 10.88 28.23 -1.48
N ARG A 165 10.41 27.75 -2.64
CA ARG A 165 11.03 26.69 -3.44
C ARG A 165 12.54 26.93 -3.63
N GLY A 166 13.37 25.91 -3.39
CA GLY A 166 14.82 25.97 -3.52
C GLY A 166 15.60 26.79 -2.47
N SER A 167 14.94 27.44 -1.49
CA SER A 167 15.61 28.34 -0.53
C SER A 167 15.81 27.75 0.88
N CYS A 168 15.21 26.60 1.19
CA CYS A 168 15.36 25.98 2.51
C CYS A 168 16.58 25.06 2.55
N ASN A 169 17.46 25.31 3.51
CA ASN A 169 18.21 24.23 4.12
C ASN A 169 17.33 23.65 5.24
N CYS A 170 16.95 22.38 5.13
CA CYS A 170 16.17 21.67 6.15
C CYS A 170 17.01 21.37 7.42
N THR A 171 18.17 22.03 7.59
CA THR A 171 19.06 21.99 8.77
C THR A 171 18.35 22.29 10.09
N GLY A 172 17.23 23.03 10.07
CA GLY A 172 16.38 23.26 11.24
C GLY A 172 15.50 22.07 11.64
N GLY A 173 15.53 20.98 10.87
CA GLY A 173 14.72 19.78 11.09
C GLY A 173 13.40 19.77 10.33
N LEU A 174 12.70 18.64 10.42
CA LEU A 174 11.36 18.47 9.88
C LEU A 174 10.30 19.01 10.85
N LEU A 175 9.12 19.33 10.31
CA LEU A 175 7.92 19.64 11.07
C LEU A 175 7.61 18.47 12.03
N GLY A 176 7.83 18.66 13.32
CA GLY A 176 7.52 17.67 14.38
C GLY A 176 8.13 16.27 14.22
N THR A 177 7.59 15.32 14.97
CA THR A 177 7.85 13.88 14.85
C THR A 177 7.05 13.26 13.69
N TYR A 178 7.37 12.02 13.32
CA TYR A 178 6.62 11.31 12.28
C TYR A 178 5.12 11.20 12.61
N SER A 179 4.78 10.80 13.84
CA SER A 179 3.39 10.65 14.31
C SER A 179 2.59 11.95 14.20
N GLU A 180 3.26 13.04 14.52
CA GLU A 180 2.77 14.40 14.47
C GLU A 180 2.50 14.88 13.03
N ARG A 181 3.41 14.58 12.08
CA ARG A 181 3.18 14.87 10.66
C ARG A 181 2.01 14.08 10.11
N VAL A 182 2.01 12.76 10.28
CA VAL A 182 0.96 11.90 9.70
C VAL A 182 -0.40 12.05 10.38
N GLY A 183 -0.45 12.63 11.57
CA GLY A 183 -1.69 13.00 12.26
C GLY A 183 -2.17 14.41 11.94
N SER A 184 -1.44 15.20 11.15
CA SER A 184 -1.81 16.57 10.81
C SER A 184 -2.64 16.65 9.53
N ALA A 185 -3.51 17.66 9.44
CA ALA A 185 -4.27 17.99 8.23
C ALA A 185 -3.35 18.30 7.03
N PHE A 186 -2.13 18.77 7.31
CA PHE A 186 -1.10 19.02 6.30
C PHE A 186 -0.65 17.76 5.53
N ALA A 187 -0.86 16.56 6.09
CA ALA A 187 -0.51 15.31 5.43
C ALA A 187 -1.57 14.80 4.42
N VAL A 188 -2.68 15.53 4.26
CA VAL A 188 -3.80 15.08 3.42
C VAL A 188 -3.60 15.52 1.97
N GLY A 189 -3.55 14.53 1.06
CA GLY A 189 -3.65 14.74 -0.39
C GLY A 189 -5.09 14.62 -0.90
N ALA A 190 -5.32 14.99 -2.15
CA ALA A 190 -6.62 14.86 -2.82
C ALA A 190 -7.03 13.38 -2.91
N PRO A 191 -8.16 12.95 -2.31
CA PRO A 191 -8.54 11.53 -2.27
C PRO A 191 -8.94 10.96 -3.63
N GLY A 192 -8.52 9.73 -3.90
CA GLY A 192 -8.59 9.13 -5.21
C GLY A 192 -9.53 7.94 -5.42
N VAL A 193 -9.98 7.31 -4.33
CA VAL A 193 -10.82 6.12 -4.40
C VAL A 193 -12.12 6.37 -5.17
N VAL A 194 -12.82 7.48 -4.91
CA VAL A 194 -14.11 7.78 -5.56
C VAL A 194 -13.95 7.87 -7.08
N ALA A 195 -13.02 8.69 -7.56
CA ALA A 195 -12.80 8.83 -9.00
C ALA A 195 -12.36 7.51 -9.64
N ALA A 196 -11.56 6.69 -8.94
CA ALA A 196 -11.13 5.40 -9.47
C ALA A 196 -12.31 4.41 -9.58
N MET A 197 -13.15 4.32 -8.55
CA MET A 197 -14.33 3.43 -8.57
C MET A 197 -15.34 3.87 -9.62
N GLU A 198 -15.66 5.16 -9.68
CA GLU A 198 -16.57 5.72 -10.69
C GLU A 198 -16.05 5.49 -12.11
N ARG A 199 -14.76 5.74 -12.34
CA ARG A 199 -14.13 5.55 -13.65
C ARG A 199 -14.10 4.09 -14.08
N MET A 200 -13.69 3.16 -13.21
CA MET A 200 -13.61 1.75 -13.59
C MET A 200 -15.00 1.13 -13.78
N LEU A 201 -15.99 1.53 -12.98
CA LEU A 201 -17.38 1.09 -13.18
C LEU A 201 -17.94 1.61 -14.51
N GLY A 202 -17.76 2.90 -14.80
CA GLY A 202 -18.27 3.52 -16.03
C GLY A 202 -17.62 2.99 -17.31
N GLU A 203 -16.33 2.62 -17.27
CA GLU A 203 -15.59 2.19 -18.46
C GLU A 203 -15.50 0.66 -18.62
N LYS A 204 -15.48 -0.10 -17.51
CA LYS A 204 -15.19 -1.54 -17.50
C LYS A 204 -16.13 -2.36 -16.60
N GLY A 205 -17.04 -1.71 -15.86
CA GLY A 205 -18.05 -2.37 -15.02
C GLY A 205 -19.37 -2.61 -15.76
N THR A 206 -20.31 -3.22 -15.05
CA THR A 206 -21.71 -3.39 -15.48
C THR A 206 -22.71 -2.83 -14.46
N MET A 207 -22.24 -2.45 -13.27
CA MET A 207 -23.05 -1.81 -12.22
C MET A 207 -22.86 -0.29 -12.18
N THR A 208 -23.92 0.40 -11.79
CA THR A 208 -23.84 1.82 -11.43
C THR A 208 -23.14 2.01 -10.10
N LEU A 209 -22.56 3.19 -9.87
CA LEU A 209 -22.02 3.56 -8.57
C LEU A 209 -23.07 3.43 -7.45
N ALA A 210 -24.32 3.83 -7.75
CA ALA A 210 -25.46 3.70 -6.84
C ALA A 210 -25.68 2.26 -6.38
N GLU A 211 -25.50 1.27 -7.26
CA GLU A 211 -25.62 -0.14 -6.89
C GLU A 211 -24.41 -0.63 -6.10
N ALA A 212 -23.20 -0.21 -6.51
CA ALA A 212 -21.95 -0.62 -5.86
C ALA A 212 -21.86 -0.20 -4.39
N VAL A 213 -22.43 0.97 -4.02
CA VAL A 213 -22.40 1.46 -2.63
C VAL A 213 -23.46 0.82 -1.72
N LYS A 214 -24.53 0.21 -2.26
CA LYS A 214 -25.67 -0.30 -1.46
C LYS A 214 -25.25 -1.22 -0.31
N PRO A 215 -24.36 -2.22 -0.51
CA PRO A 215 -23.96 -3.11 0.58
C PRO A 215 -23.25 -2.35 1.71
N ALA A 216 -22.41 -1.38 1.35
CA ALA A 216 -21.70 -0.53 2.31
C ALA A 216 -22.67 0.37 3.08
N VAL A 217 -23.63 1.01 2.41
CA VAL A 217 -24.69 1.82 3.06
C VAL A 217 -25.44 0.99 4.11
N LYS A 218 -25.85 -0.23 3.75
CA LYS A 218 -26.56 -1.14 4.66
C LYS A 218 -25.70 -1.47 5.89
N LEU A 219 -24.42 -1.80 5.70
CA LEU A 219 -23.50 -2.13 6.79
C LEU A 219 -23.18 -0.91 7.67
N ALA A 220 -23.03 0.28 7.09
CA ALA A 220 -22.76 1.50 7.84
C ALA A 220 -23.96 1.89 8.71
N ARG A 221 -25.19 1.74 8.19
CA ARG A 221 -26.44 2.08 8.90
C ARG A 221 -26.84 1.05 9.95
N ASN A 222 -26.79 -0.24 9.61
CA ASN A 222 -27.22 -1.33 10.50
C ASN A 222 -26.11 -1.80 11.44
N GLY A 223 -24.86 -1.57 11.04
CA GLY A 223 -23.67 -1.93 11.77
C GLY A 223 -23.17 -3.36 11.54
N PHE A 224 -21.99 -3.62 12.10
CA PHE A 224 -21.34 -4.93 12.12
C PHE A 224 -20.68 -5.15 13.50
N PRO A 225 -20.44 -6.40 13.91
CA PRO A 225 -19.80 -6.66 15.20
C PRO A 225 -18.35 -6.15 15.18
N MET A 226 -18.01 -5.34 16.18
CA MET A 226 -16.64 -4.89 16.43
C MET A 226 -15.73 -6.11 16.61
N TYR A 227 -14.64 -6.16 15.85
CA TYR A 227 -13.67 -7.25 15.90
C TYR A 227 -12.34 -6.78 16.51
N GLU A 228 -11.60 -7.73 17.05
CA GLU A 228 -10.39 -7.47 17.85
C GLU A 228 -9.36 -6.60 17.12
N HIS A 229 -9.11 -6.89 15.84
CA HIS A 229 -8.11 -6.15 15.07
C HIS A 229 -8.50 -4.68 14.88
N LEU A 230 -9.76 -4.36 14.53
CA LEU A 230 -10.21 -2.96 14.45
C LEU A 230 -10.15 -2.29 15.82
N ARG A 231 -10.62 -2.95 16.88
CA ARG A 231 -10.58 -2.39 18.24
C ARG A 231 -9.15 -2.07 18.67
N SER A 232 -8.20 -2.98 18.44
CA SER A 232 -6.78 -2.77 18.74
C SER A 232 -6.19 -1.60 17.95
N LYS A 233 -6.59 -1.42 16.69
CA LYS A 233 -6.16 -0.28 15.86
C LYS A 233 -6.75 1.05 16.34
N ILE A 234 -8.00 1.06 16.80
CA ILE A 234 -8.60 2.23 17.45
C ILE A 234 -7.85 2.56 18.75
N GLU A 235 -7.55 1.56 19.58
CA GLU A 235 -6.81 1.71 20.83
C GLU A 235 -5.42 2.33 20.61
N ALA A 236 -4.67 1.80 19.64
CA ALA A 236 -3.38 2.36 19.23
C ALA A 236 -3.49 3.78 18.62
N ALA A 237 -4.66 4.15 18.10
CA ALA A 237 -4.91 5.45 17.48
C ALA A 237 -5.50 6.50 18.45
N VAL A 238 -5.83 6.16 19.70
CA VAL A 238 -6.38 7.08 20.70
C VAL A 238 -5.63 8.42 20.77
N PRO A 239 -4.28 8.46 20.81
CA PRO A 239 -3.55 9.74 20.89
C PRO A 239 -3.83 10.70 19.73
N ARG A 240 -4.24 10.18 18.56
CA ARG A 240 -4.60 10.96 17.37
C ARG A 240 -6.10 11.23 17.32
N LEU A 241 -6.93 10.21 17.51
CA LEU A 241 -8.39 10.31 17.38
C LEU A 241 -8.99 11.30 18.38
N LYS A 242 -8.45 11.40 19.60
CA LYS A 242 -8.94 12.34 20.62
C LYS A 242 -8.78 13.81 20.22
N ASN A 243 -7.92 14.11 19.25
CA ASN A 243 -7.67 15.47 18.77
C ASN A 243 -8.68 15.91 17.71
N HIS A 244 -9.62 15.04 17.32
CA HIS A 244 -10.65 15.34 16.33
C HIS A 244 -12.01 14.96 16.91
N GLU A 245 -12.89 15.95 17.12
CA GLU A 245 -14.19 15.75 17.77
C GLU A 245 -15.02 14.66 17.09
N ALA A 246 -15.13 14.71 15.75
CA ALA A 246 -15.86 13.72 14.96
C ALA A 246 -15.29 12.30 15.15
N SER A 247 -13.95 12.15 15.17
CA SER A 247 -13.30 10.86 15.39
C SER A 247 -13.45 10.35 16.81
N CYS A 248 -13.34 11.22 17.82
CA CYS A 248 -13.61 10.83 19.21
C CYS A 248 -15.06 10.32 19.33
N LYS A 249 -16.04 11.09 18.84
CA LYS A 249 -17.47 10.74 18.92
C LYS A 249 -17.77 9.38 18.27
N LEU A 250 -17.12 9.09 17.14
CA LEU A 250 -17.33 7.85 16.39
C LEU A 250 -16.66 6.63 17.04
N PHE A 251 -15.39 6.77 17.45
CA PHE A 251 -14.57 5.61 17.83
C PHE A 251 -14.30 5.46 19.32
N LEU A 252 -14.36 6.55 20.10
CA LEU A 252 -13.92 6.59 21.50
C LEU A 252 -15.09 6.76 22.47
N ASN A 253 -14.84 6.40 23.73
CA ASN A 253 -15.79 6.63 24.82
C ASN A 253 -15.98 8.14 25.09
N ASN A 254 -16.90 8.49 25.99
CA ASN A 254 -17.21 9.89 26.32
C ASN A 254 -16.02 10.68 26.92
N LYS A 255 -14.96 10.00 27.36
CA LYS A 255 -13.73 10.63 27.87
C LYS A 255 -12.65 10.81 26.79
N CYS A 256 -12.91 10.35 25.56
CA CYS A 256 -11.95 10.32 24.45
C CYS A 256 -10.62 9.62 24.79
N ASP A 257 -10.62 8.63 25.68
CA ASP A 257 -9.38 7.99 26.19
C ASP A 257 -9.27 6.48 25.89
N ALA A 258 -10.33 5.85 25.40
CA ALA A 258 -10.34 4.43 25.03
C ALA A 258 -11.40 4.13 23.97
N PRO A 259 -11.29 3.00 23.22
CA PRO A 259 -12.33 2.57 22.29
C PRO A 259 -13.70 2.50 22.95
N LYS A 260 -14.72 3.03 22.25
CA LYS A 260 -16.10 3.06 22.76
C LYS A 260 -16.71 1.68 22.94
N LEU A 261 -16.39 0.78 22.00
CA LEU A 261 -17.01 -0.54 21.88
C LEU A 261 -16.03 -1.65 22.25
N LYS A 262 -16.58 -2.69 22.86
CA LYS A 262 -15.94 -3.99 23.10
C LYS A 262 -16.12 -4.89 21.87
N ASN A 263 -15.31 -5.95 21.81
CA ASN A 263 -15.47 -6.98 20.78
C ASN A 263 -16.89 -7.57 20.84
N GLY A 264 -17.52 -7.76 19.68
CA GLY A 264 -18.89 -8.27 19.53
C GLY A 264 -19.98 -7.19 19.60
N GLU A 265 -19.73 -6.02 20.18
CA GLU A 265 -20.70 -4.92 20.16
C GLU A 265 -20.86 -4.35 18.75
N ILE A 266 -22.06 -3.86 18.41
CA ILE A 266 -22.37 -3.42 17.05
C ILE A 266 -21.81 -2.01 16.80
N PHE A 267 -20.83 -1.91 15.90
CA PHE A 267 -20.31 -0.64 15.40
C PHE A 267 -21.18 -0.12 14.26
N LYS A 268 -21.58 1.15 14.32
CA LYS A 268 -22.40 1.84 13.30
C LYS A 268 -21.75 3.16 12.92
N ASN A 269 -21.94 3.58 11.68
CA ASN A 269 -21.53 4.88 11.17
C ASN A 269 -22.63 5.45 10.25
N PRO A 270 -23.75 5.96 10.81
CA PRO A 270 -24.86 6.47 10.02
C PRO A 270 -24.45 7.66 9.13
N ASP A 271 -23.55 8.53 9.60
CA ASP A 271 -23.07 9.68 8.84
C ASP A 271 -22.35 9.22 7.55
N LEU A 272 -21.53 8.16 7.63
CA LEU A 272 -20.93 7.54 6.45
C LEU A 272 -21.97 6.83 5.57
N ALA A 273 -23.02 6.24 6.15
CA ALA A 273 -24.10 5.65 5.37
C ALA A 273 -24.81 6.70 4.51
N ASP A 274 -25.13 7.85 5.10
CA ASP A 274 -25.76 8.98 4.40
C ASP A 274 -24.84 9.56 3.33
N THR A 275 -23.54 9.68 3.62
CA THR A 275 -22.52 10.12 2.66
C THR A 275 -22.43 9.17 1.46
N LEU A 276 -22.34 7.86 1.70
CA LEU A 276 -22.27 6.85 0.64
C LEU A 276 -23.56 6.78 -0.18
N GLU A 277 -24.72 6.99 0.45
CA GLU A 277 -25.99 7.01 -0.25
C GLU A 277 -26.11 8.22 -1.19
N GLN A 278 -25.70 9.41 -0.73
CA GLN A 278 -25.63 10.61 -1.58
C GLN A 278 -24.59 10.43 -2.69
N LEU A 279 -23.43 9.84 -2.37
CA LEU A 279 -22.39 9.53 -3.34
C LEU A 279 -22.91 8.63 -4.46
N GLY A 280 -23.70 7.61 -4.13
CA GLY A 280 -24.35 6.76 -5.12
C GLY A 280 -25.27 7.53 -6.07
N LYS A 281 -25.96 8.57 -5.59
CA LYS A 281 -26.90 9.39 -6.39
C LYS A 281 -26.19 10.43 -7.25
N GLU A 282 -25.16 11.07 -6.72
CA GLU A 282 -24.53 12.25 -7.33
C GLU A 282 -23.14 11.99 -7.93
N GLY A 283 -22.55 10.82 -7.67
CA GLY A 283 -21.22 10.46 -8.18
C GLY A 283 -20.11 11.32 -7.62
N GLY A 284 -18.99 11.38 -8.34
CA GLY A 284 -17.84 12.19 -7.98
C GLY A 284 -18.16 13.69 -7.88
N LYS A 285 -19.24 14.16 -8.49
CA LYS A 285 -19.67 15.57 -8.38
C LYS A 285 -19.84 15.98 -6.92
N LEU A 286 -20.50 15.15 -6.10
CA LEU A 286 -20.69 15.38 -4.67
C LEU A 286 -19.35 15.55 -3.95
N PHE A 287 -18.39 14.67 -4.24
CA PHE A 287 -17.12 14.54 -3.53
C PHE A 287 -16.07 15.57 -3.96
N TYR A 288 -16.01 15.91 -5.25
CA TYR A 288 -14.94 16.72 -5.83
C TYR A 288 -15.35 18.18 -6.11
N THR A 289 -16.65 18.48 -6.20
CA THR A 289 -17.15 19.84 -6.48
C THR A 289 -18.33 20.29 -5.62
N GLY A 290 -19.00 19.34 -4.97
CA GLY A 290 -20.23 19.55 -4.20
C GLY A 290 -19.99 19.83 -2.73
N GLN A 291 -20.98 19.48 -1.91
CA GLN A 291 -20.96 19.77 -0.48
C GLN A 291 -19.80 19.10 0.25
N ILE A 292 -19.51 17.82 -0.04
CA ILE A 292 -18.40 17.09 0.60
C ILE A 292 -17.05 17.73 0.28
N ALA A 293 -16.86 18.26 -0.94
CA ALA A 293 -15.64 18.98 -1.29
C ALA A 293 -15.43 20.22 -0.39
N ASN A 294 -16.52 20.96 -0.11
CA ASN A 294 -16.47 22.12 0.76
C ASN A 294 -16.15 21.72 2.21
N GLU A 295 -16.81 20.68 2.73
CA GLU A 295 -16.60 20.17 4.09
C GLU A 295 -15.16 19.68 4.30
N ILE A 296 -14.57 19.02 3.29
CA ILE A 296 -13.16 18.60 3.33
C ILE A 296 -12.24 19.83 3.46
N VAL A 297 -12.36 20.80 2.56
CA VAL A 297 -11.49 21.99 2.54
C VAL A 297 -11.66 22.82 3.81
N GLU A 298 -12.89 22.99 4.29
CA GLU A 298 -13.19 23.70 5.53
C GLU A 298 -12.58 22.99 6.74
N THR A 299 -12.75 21.67 6.85
CA THR A 299 -12.17 20.88 7.94
C THR A 299 -10.64 20.96 7.96
N LEU A 300 -10.01 20.89 6.79
CA LEU A 300 -8.56 20.96 6.64
C LEU A 300 -8.00 22.36 6.89
N SER A 301 -8.71 23.41 6.49
CA SER A 301 -8.28 24.80 6.71
C SER A 301 -8.47 25.23 8.16
N ASN A 302 -9.54 24.77 8.80
CA ASN A 302 -9.87 25.10 10.19
C ASN A 302 -9.18 24.21 11.22
N SER A 303 -8.43 23.19 10.79
CA SER A 303 -7.60 22.39 11.69
C SER A 303 -6.35 23.17 12.09
N GLY A 304 -6.48 23.98 13.14
CA GLY A 304 -5.40 24.78 13.71
C GLY A 304 -4.89 24.28 15.07
N PRO A 305 -3.92 25.01 15.68
CA PRO A 305 -3.50 24.77 17.06
C PRO A 305 -4.70 24.83 18.03
N PRO A 306 -4.70 24.06 19.13
CA PRO A 306 -3.58 23.27 19.67
C PRO A 306 -3.46 21.84 19.09
N LEU A 307 -4.29 21.46 18.11
CA LEU A 307 -4.56 20.06 17.78
C LEU A 307 -3.78 19.50 16.57
N THR A 308 -3.15 20.36 15.77
CA THR A 308 -2.31 19.96 14.62
C THR A 308 -1.10 20.89 14.48
N ILE A 309 0.00 20.40 13.90
CA ILE A 309 1.21 21.23 13.71
C ILE A 309 1.01 22.29 12.61
N ARG A 310 0.16 21.99 11.61
CA ARG A 310 -0.15 22.90 10.49
C ARG A 310 -1.50 22.55 9.86
N ALA A 311 -2.23 23.58 9.45
CA ALA A 311 -3.46 23.45 8.68
C ALA A 311 -3.20 22.75 7.33
N GLY A 312 -4.21 22.08 6.80
CA GLY A 312 -4.15 21.44 5.49
C GLY A 312 -4.04 22.45 4.34
N LEU A 313 -3.47 22.00 3.22
CA LEU A 313 -3.25 22.82 2.04
C LEU A 313 -4.23 22.55 0.89
N LEU A 314 -5.08 21.54 1.05
CA LEU A 314 -5.97 21.10 -0.02
C LEU A 314 -7.03 22.16 -0.31
N SER A 315 -7.10 22.61 -1.57
CA SER A 315 -8.05 23.61 -2.06
C SER A 315 -9.22 22.96 -2.81
N ARG A 316 -10.24 23.78 -3.15
CA ARG A 316 -11.34 23.33 -4.01
C ARG A 316 -10.87 23.07 -5.44
N GLU A 317 -9.89 23.84 -5.88
CA GLU A 317 -9.24 23.69 -7.18
C GLU A 317 -8.52 22.33 -7.27
N ASP A 318 -7.83 21.92 -6.20
CA ASP A 318 -7.18 20.60 -6.14
C ASP A 318 -8.20 19.46 -6.25
N LEU A 319 -9.29 19.52 -5.47
CA LEU A 319 -10.34 18.50 -5.50
C LEU A 319 -11.06 18.46 -6.86
N SER A 320 -11.42 19.62 -7.42
CA SER A 320 -12.14 19.69 -8.70
C SER A 320 -11.25 19.30 -9.89
N GLY A 321 -9.94 19.49 -9.78
CA GLY A 321 -8.95 19.10 -10.78
C GLY A 321 -8.56 17.62 -10.73
N TYR A 322 -8.76 16.94 -9.60
CA TYR A 322 -8.31 15.57 -9.39
C TYR A 322 -8.92 14.57 -10.38
N ARG A 323 -8.10 13.65 -10.92
CA ARG A 323 -8.56 12.56 -11.80
C ARG A 323 -7.79 11.28 -11.51
N ALA A 324 -8.50 10.15 -11.44
CA ALA A 324 -7.85 8.84 -11.55
C ALA A 324 -7.34 8.62 -12.98
N VAL A 325 -6.19 7.99 -13.18
CA VAL A 325 -5.49 7.90 -14.48
C VAL A 325 -5.26 6.45 -14.90
N TRP A 326 -5.70 6.06 -16.10
CA TRP A 326 -5.26 4.79 -16.69
C TRP A 326 -3.81 4.87 -17.13
N ARG A 327 -3.05 3.85 -16.75
CA ARG A 327 -1.64 3.69 -17.05
C ARG A 327 -1.40 2.34 -17.70
N ARG A 328 -0.29 2.25 -18.43
CA ARG A 328 0.24 0.95 -18.87
C ARG A 328 0.76 0.20 -17.67
N VAL A 329 0.53 -1.10 -17.62
CA VAL A 329 1.09 -1.98 -16.58
C VAL A 329 2.60 -2.12 -16.74
N VAL A 330 3.30 -2.39 -15.63
CA VAL A 330 4.62 -3.03 -15.70
C VAL A 330 4.40 -4.47 -16.16
N ASN A 331 5.15 -4.90 -17.15
CA ASN A 331 5.02 -6.22 -17.76
C ASN A 331 6.40 -6.86 -17.84
N THR A 332 6.59 -7.98 -17.15
CA THR A 332 7.79 -8.81 -17.25
C THR A 332 7.40 -10.28 -17.42
N THR A 333 8.39 -11.14 -17.61
CA THR A 333 8.22 -12.59 -17.61
C THR A 333 9.03 -13.22 -16.49
N TYR A 334 8.57 -14.36 -15.98
CA TYR A 334 9.35 -15.17 -15.07
C TYR A 334 9.03 -16.64 -15.28
N ARG A 335 10.00 -17.42 -15.76
CA ARG A 335 9.88 -18.90 -15.92
C ARG A 335 8.62 -19.34 -16.69
N GLY A 336 8.34 -18.68 -17.82
CA GLY A 336 7.22 -18.99 -18.69
C GLY A 336 5.89 -18.34 -18.30
N TYR A 337 5.85 -17.57 -17.21
CA TYR A 337 4.68 -16.79 -16.81
C TYR A 337 4.84 -15.32 -17.19
N GLN A 338 3.75 -14.69 -17.60
CA GLN A 338 3.66 -13.23 -17.65
C GLN A 338 3.35 -12.70 -16.24
N VAL A 339 4.09 -11.69 -15.82
CA VAL A 339 3.91 -11.02 -14.52
C VAL A 339 3.60 -9.56 -14.76
N LEU A 340 2.39 -9.17 -14.35
CA LEU A 340 1.84 -7.84 -14.51
C LEU A 340 1.89 -7.10 -13.16
N GLY A 341 2.31 -5.85 -13.17
CA GLY A 341 2.45 -5.02 -11.98
C GLY A 341 1.97 -3.59 -12.20
N MET A 342 1.74 -2.88 -11.10
CA MET A 342 1.38 -1.47 -11.14
C MET A 342 2.57 -0.63 -11.61
N SER A 343 2.32 0.31 -12.51
CA SER A 343 3.31 1.30 -12.94
C SER A 343 3.54 2.38 -11.89
N PRO A 344 4.57 3.23 -12.07
CA PRO A 344 4.64 4.51 -11.38
C PRO A 344 3.28 5.22 -11.40
N PRO A 345 2.83 5.80 -10.28
CA PRO A 345 3.63 6.19 -9.10
C PRO A 345 3.90 5.07 -8.08
N SER A 346 3.43 3.84 -8.30
CA SER A 346 3.82 2.71 -7.46
C SER A 346 5.21 2.19 -7.85
N ALA A 347 6.07 1.98 -6.84
CA ALA A 347 7.36 1.30 -7.04
C ALA A 347 7.21 -0.23 -7.14
N GLY A 348 6.12 -0.80 -6.62
CA GLY A 348 6.00 -2.25 -6.39
C GLY A 348 6.12 -3.10 -7.65
N GLY A 349 5.50 -2.67 -8.76
CA GLY A 349 5.58 -3.41 -10.03
C GLY A 349 7.00 -3.46 -10.59
N VAL A 350 7.72 -2.34 -10.54
CA VAL A 350 9.10 -2.25 -11.04
C VAL A 350 10.07 -3.02 -10.14
N THR A 351 9.96 -2.85 -8.81
CA THR A 351 10.81 -3.59 -7.86
C THR A 351 10.59 -5.10 -7.99
N MET A 352 9.34 -5.57 -8.07
CA MET A 352 9.03 -6.98 -8.27
C MET A 352 9.59 -7.50 -9.61
N ALA A 353 9.44 -6.73 -10.69
CA ALA A 353 9.96 -7.14 -11.99
C ALA A 353 11.49 -7.27 -11.99
N ASN A 354 12.20 -6.31 -11.38
CA ASN A 354 13.65 -6.38 -11.24
C ASN A 354 14.08 -7.59 -10.40
N ALA A 355 13.46 -7.80 -9.24
CA ALA A 355 13.77 -8.93 -8.38
C ALA A 355 13.54 -10.28 -9.10
N LEU A 356 12.43 -10.43 -9.83
CA LEU A 356 12.14 -11.64 -10.60
C LEU A 356 13.16 -11.86 -11.72
N ASN A 357 13.58 -10.81 -12.42
CA ASN A 357 14.58 -10.91 -13.49
C ASN A 357 15.95 -11.33 -12.95
N VAL A 358 16.37 -10.80 -11.79
CA VAL A 358 17.57 -11.27 -11.09
C VAL A 358 17.42 -12.74 -10.69
N MET A 359 16.28 -13.10 -10.10
CA MET A 359 16.02 -14.46 -9.62
C MET A 359 15.85 -15.49 -10.75
N GLU A 360 15.59 -15.06 -11.98
CA GLU A 360 15.47 -15.95 -13.14
C GLU A 360 16.80 -16.65 -13.46
N GLY A 361 17.94 -16.00 -13.18
CA GLY A 361 19.29 -16.54 -13.36
C GLY A 361 19.67 -17.66 -12.40
N PHE A 362 18.86 -17.95 -11.38
CA PHE A 362 19.16 -18.97 -10.37
C PHE A 362 18.19 -20.15 -10.41
N ASP A 363 18.61 -21.32 -9.92
CA ASP A 363 17.71 -22.45 -9.71
C ASP A 363 17.00 -22.34 -8.36
N VAL A 364 15.98 -21.49 -8.31
CA VAL A 364 15.20 -21.22 -7.09
C VAL A 364 14.58 -22.49 -6.50
N LYS A 365 14.21 -23.46 -7.35
CA LYS A 365 13.63 -24.73 -6.90
C LYS A 365 14.62 -25.56 -6.09
N ASN A 366 15.88 -25.60 -6.50
CA ASN A 366 16.91 -26.31 -5.74
C ASN A 366 17.48 -25.47 -4.58
N MET A 367 17.55 -24.15 -4.70
CA MET A 367 17.93 -23.26 -3.58
C MET A 367 16.92 -23.32 -2.43
N ALA A 368 15.62 -23.40 -2.73
CA ALA A 368 14.56 -23.47 -1.72
C ALA A 368 14.71 -24.68 -0.78
N LYS A 369 15.24 -25.80 -1.29
CA LYS A 369 15.53 -27.00 -0.48
C LYS A 369 16.67 -26.78 0.51
N LYS A 370 17.56 -25.82 0.24
CA LYS A 370 18.75 -25.50 1.04
C LYS A 370 18.56 -24.29 1.97
N GLY A 371 17.46 -23.55 1.83
CA GLY A 371 17.00 -22.47 2.72
C GLY A 371 17.88 -21.23 2.77
N VAL A 372 19.14 -21.36 3.22
CA VAL A 372 20.08 -20.26 3.42
C VAL A 372 20.49 -19.60 2.11
N GLU A 373 20.78 -20.41 1.07
CA GLU A 373 21.16 -19.90 -0.25
C GLU A 373 20.02 -19.09 -0.89
N MET A 374 18.78 -19.55 -0.73
CA MET A 374 17.60 -18.82 -1.20
C MET A 374 17.42 -17.49 -0.47
N LEU A 375 17.52 -17.49 0.86
CA LEU A 375 17.41 -16.26 1.65
C LEU A 375 18.51 -15.26 1.30
N HIS A 376 19.76 -15.71 1.16
CA HIS A 376 20.87 -14.85 0.77
C HIS A 376 20.61 -14.16 -0.58
N ARG A 377 20.16 -14.92 -1.59
CA ARG A 377 19.87 -14.35 -2.91
C ARG A 377 18.64 -13.44 -2.93
N MET A 378 17.63 -13.70 -2.09
CA MET A 378 16.48 -12.82 -1.93
C MET A 378 16.80 -11.53 -1.17
N ILE A 379 17.88 -11.50 -0.37
CA ILE A 379 18.33 -10.30 0.34
C ILE A 379 19.22 -9.43 -0.56
N ASP A 380 20.08 -10.06 -1.37
CA ASP A 380 21.02 -9.35 -2.25
C ASP A 380 20.37 -8.75 -3.51
N GLY A 381 19.32 -9.39 -4.03
CA GLY A 381 18.59 -8.97 -5.23
C GLY A 381 17.41 -8.06 -4.92
#